data_AF-A0A9E5MWU1-F1
#
_entry.id   AF-A0A9E5MWU1-F1
#
_cell.length_a   1.000
_cell.length_b   1.000
_cell.length_c   1.000
_cell.angle_alpha   90.00
_cell.angle_beta   90.00
_cell.angle_gamma   90.00
#
_symmetry.space_group_name_H-M   'P 1'
#
loop_
_entity.id
_entity.type
_entity.pdbx_description
1 polymer ?
#
loop_
_entity_poly.entity_id
_entity_poly.type
_entity_poly.pdbx_seq_one_letter_code
_entity_poly.pdbx_strand_id
1 'polypeptide(L)'
;DPVVKQYVGAPYYQRVETAFYLPQSGAHAFACGAEHQIKKVIDTLEETAWLADSMEKLRLQTAAQRHLNILFLSDFVRSTREALYPGQLGPLYEVVGWLLGPGEETKAGLLSVHVGRQLFLELRLFCAREKEPRVVAEEVYERLDEAPAKLSAHLFSLAISPYSRPVLATLNDMLRALHQYTRFDRDQPQGQQAVLRCYLPARAARHLAVATDLALLETRGTSAVSTPAAAKPQTVWERLKQPTTLVFERDNLINAIQSLSDDMGVTIEILGNDLELDGITKNQSFGIDIRDQPAESILTQIVLGANPTKVSDPRDPALKLIYVVKEKHQGGDDLIWITTRAQAARRGDTVPPQFQQEGEK
;
A
#
# COMPACT_ATOMS: atom_id res chain seq x y z
N ASP A 1 -6.89 28.90 15.47
CA ASP A 1 -8.17 29.12 14.77
C ASP A 1 -8.01 29.00 13.27
N PRO A 2 -9.06 28.57 12.53
CA PRO A 2 -9.02 28.53 11.07
C PRO A 2 -8.94 29.95 10.49
N VAL A 3 -8.08 30.14 9.50
CA VAL A 3 -7.93 31.41 8.79
C VAL A 3 -8.98 31.50 7.69
N VAL A 4 -9.74 32.60 7.66
CA VAL A 4 -10.70 32.86 6.57
C VAL A 4 -9.93 33.37 5.36
N LYS A 5 -10.11 32.71 4.22
CA LYS A 5 -9.61 33.13 2.91
C LYS A 5 -10.79 33.31 1.94
N GLN A 6 -10.56 34.03 0.86
CA GLN A 6 -11.55 34.22 -0.20
C GLN A 6 -11.00 33.74 -1.54
N TYR A 7 -11.87 33.14 -2.34
CA TYR A 7 -11.57 32.73 -3.72
C TYR A 7 -12.82 32.95 -4.56
N VAL A 8 -12.70 33.73 -5.65
CA VAL A 8 -13.81 34.12 -6.54
C VAL A 8 -15.02 34.66 -5.75
N GLY A 9 -14.77 35.50 -4.75
CA GLY A 9 -15.82 36.07 -3.89
C GLY A 9 -16.43 35.12 -2.85
N ALA A 10 -16.13 33.82 -2.90
CA ALA A 10 -16.60 32.84 -1.93
C ALA A 10 -15.61 32.69 -0.75
N PRO A 11 -16.09 32.75 0.52
CA PRO A 11 -15.24 32.50 1.68
C PRO A 11 -14.98 30.99 1.86
N TYR A 12 -13.74 30.62 2.15
CA TYR A 12 -13.36 29.29 2.62
C TYR A 12 -12.42 29.41 3.81
N TYR A 13 -12.39 28.37 4.64
CA TYR A 13 -11.65 28.35 5.90
C TYR A 13 -10.46 27.40 5.76
N GLN A 14 -9.28 27.78 6.25
CA GLN A 14 -8.10 26.91 6.22
C GLN A 14 -7.53 26.68 7.61
N ARG A 15 -7.17 25.43 7.89
CA ARG A 15 -6.46 25.02 9.10
C ARG A 15 -5.36 24.04 8.70
N VAL A 16 -4.11 24.46 8.87
CA VAL A 16 -2.91 23.67 8.48
C VAL A 16 -3.01 23.30 6.98
N GLU A 17 -3.08 22.02 6.64
CA GLU A 17 -3.13 21.52 5.26
C GLU A 17 -4.56 21.30 4.74
N THR A 18 -5.57 21.45 5.59
CA THR A 18 -6.98 21.22 5.23
C THR A 18 -7.72 22.53 5.04
N ALA A 19 -8.45 22.64 3.94
CA ALA A 19 -9.41 23.69 3.65
C ALA A 19 -10.84 23.17 3.79
N PHE A 20 -11.73 24.05 4.19
CA PHE A 20 -13.14 23.80 4.44
C PHE A 20 -13.99 24.84 3.72
N TYR A 21 -15.06 24.40 3.09
CA TYR A 21 -15.98 25.26 2.39
C TYR A 21 -17.42 24.91 2.75
N LEU A 22 -18.17 25.95 3.10
CA LEU A 22 -19.60 25.89 3.36
C LEU A 22 -20.30 26.64 2.21
N PRO A 23 -20.99 25.93 1.29
CA PRO A 23 -21.69 26.56 0.18
C PRO A 23 -22.77 27.51 0.68
N GLN A 24 -22.85 28.71 0.10
CA GLN A 24 -23.83 29.73 0.49
C GLN A 24 -25.26 29.41 -0.01
N SER A 25 -25.41 28.47 -0.94
CA SER A 25 -26.67 28.13 -1.64
C SER A 25 -27.71 27.38 -0.80
N GLY A 26 -27.65 27.44 0.54
CA GLY A 26 -28.59 26.76 1.43
C GLY A 26 -28.47 25.23 1.44
N ALA A 27 -27.49 24.68 0.73
CA ALA A 27 -27.18 23.26 0.80
C ALA A 27 -26.63 22.92 2.18
N HIS A 28 -27.19 21.89 2.83
CA HIS A 28 -26.61 21.23 4.01
C HIS A 28 -25.36 20.40 3.61
N ALA A 29 -24.48 20.99 2.82
CA ALA A 29 -23.27 20.39 2.30
C ALA A 29 -22.07 21.07 2.96
N PHE A 30 -21.09 20.27 3.35
CA PHE A 30 -19.83 20.74 3.90
C PHE A 30 -18.72 20.04 3.14
N ALA A 31 -17.87 20.82 2.47
CA ALA A 31 -16.74 20.29 1.72
C ALA A 31 -15.46 20.47 2.52
N CYS A 32 -14.64 19.42 2.59
CA CYS A 32 -13.30 19.47 3.19
C CYS A 32 -12.29 18.77 2.28
N GLY A 33 -11.08 19.32 2.19
CA GLY A 33 -10.03 18.75 1.35
C GLY A 33 -8.80 19.66 1.28
N ALA A 34 -7.88 19.37 0.36
CA ALA A 34 -6.75 20.27 0.12
C ALA A 34 -7.21 21.61 -0.48
N GLU A 35 -6.47 22.68 -0.23
CA GLU A 35 -6.84 24.04 -0.69
C GLU A 35 -7.14 24.08 -2.20
N HIS A 36 -6.34 23.39 -3.02
CA HIS A 36 -6.55 23.33 -4.47
C HIS A 36 -7.84 22.57 -4.87
N GLN A 37 -8.27 21.58 -4.09
CA GLN A 37 -9.52 20.84 -4.33
C GLN A 37 -10.72 21.69 -3.94
N ILE A 38 -10.65 22.41 -2.81
CA ILE A 38 -11.71 23.31 -2.39
C ILE A 38 -11.90 24.46 -3.38
N LYS A 39 -10.83 25.02 -3.95
CA LYS A 39 -10.93 26.01 -5.03
C LYS A 39 -11.66 25.44 -6.25
N LYS A 40 -11.32 24.23 -6.69
CA LYS A 40 -12.05 23.53 -7.77
C LYS A 40 -13.52 23.31 -7.41
N VAL A 41 -13.82 22.94 -6.17
CA VAL A 41 -15.20 22.78 -5.69
C VAL A 41 -15.96 24.09 -5.72
N ILE A 42 -15.33 25.22 -5.38
CA ILE A 42 -15.94 26.56 -5.50
C ILE A 42 -16.21 26.88 -6.98
N ASP A 43 -15.22 26.66 -7.86
CA ASP A 43 -15.38 26.88 -9.31
C ASP A 43 -16.50 26.00 -9.90
N THR A 44 -16.65 24.78 -9.39
CA THR A 44 -17.64 23.79 -9.88
C THR A 44 -18.99 23.92 -9.18
N LEU A 45 -19.12 24.50 -7.99
CA LEU A 45 -20.42 24.54 -7.31
C LEU A 45 -21.42 25.52 -7.97
N GLU A 46 -20.94 26.41 -8.84
CA GLU A 46 -21.79 27.17 -9.75
C GLU A 46 -22.28 26.34 -10.96
N GLU A 47 -21.59 25.23 -11.28
CA GLU A 47 -21.91 24.29 -12.36
C GLU A 47 -22.20 22.89 -11.80
N THR A 48 -23.48 22.50 -11.65
CA THR A 48 -23.92 21.15 -11.19
C THR A 48 -22.84 20.06 -11.28
N ALA A 49 -22.12 19.81 -10.19
CA ALA A 49 -20.99 18.89 -10.20
C ALA A 49 -21.49 17.50 -10.62
N TRP A 50 -21.08 17.06 -11.81
CA TRP A 50 -21.48 15.76 -12.34
C TRP A 50 -20.77 14.67 -11.54
N LEU A 51 -21.51 13.97 -10.69
CA LEU A 51 -21.04 12.70 -10.14
C LEU A 51 -20.88 11.71 -11.29
N ALA A 52 -19.88 10.84 -11.19
CA ALA A 52 -19.74 9.74 -12.13
C ALA A 52 -21.06 8.94 -12.19
N ASP A 53 -21.44 8.45 -13.38
CA ASP A 53 -22.72 7.74 -13.59
C ASP A 53 -22.94 6.60 -12.58
N SER A 54 -21.88 5.87 -12.23
CA SER A 54 -21.93 4.83 -11.19
C SER A 54 -22.27 5.37 -9.80
N MET A 55 -21.69 6.51 -9.41
CA MET A 55 -21.98 7.18 -8.14
C MET A 55 -23.38 7.77 -8.13
N GLU A 56 -23.83 8.39 -9.22
CA GLU A 56 -25.17 8.99 -9.28
C GLU A 56 -26.26 7.91 -9.16
N LYS A 57 -26.07 6.77 -9.84
CA LYS A 57 -26.96 5.60 -9.71
C LYS A 57 -27.01 5.06 -8.27
N LEU A 58 -25.89 5.02 -7.58
CA LEU A 58 -25.85 4.64 -6.16
C LEU A 58 -26.43 5.73 -5.25
N ARG A 59 -26.23 7.02 -5.56
CA ARG A 59 -26.76 8.16 -4.81
C ARG A 59 -28.29 8.11 -4.74
N LEU A 60 -28.95 7.76 -5.84
CA LEU A 60 -30.41 7.57 -5.89
C LEU A 60 -30.93 6.47 -4.95
N GLN A 61 -30.06 5.56 -4.51
CA GLN A 61 -30.40 4.48 -3.58
C GLN A 61 -30.07 4.81 -2.12
N THR A 62 -29.46 5.97 -1.86
CA THR A 62 -29.24 6.43 -0.49
C THR A 62 -30.59 6.69 0.18
N ALA A 63 -30.70 6.34 1.45
CA ALA A 63 -31.94 6.52 2.21
C ALA A 63 -31.71 7.53 3.35
N ALA A 64 -32.56 8.55 3.41
CA ALA A 64 -32.50 9.64 4.39
C ALA A 64 -32.71 9.17 5.84
N GLN A 65 -33.40 8.04 6.04
CA GLN A 65 -33.59 7.41 7.36
C GLN A 65 -32.38 6.57 7.83
N ARG A 66 -31.34 6.40 7.01
CA ARG A 66 -30.10 5.76 7.45
C ARG A 66 -29.28 6.75 8.27
N HIS A 67 -28.61 6.26 9.30
CA HIS A 67 -27.82 7.13 10.17
C HIS A 67 -26.51 7.56 9.50
N LEU A 68 -25.99 6.74 8.60
CA LEU A 68 -24.78 7.03 7.84
C LEU A 68 -24.89 6.38 6.45
N ASN A 69 -24.54 7.14 5.42
CA ASN A 69 -24.35 6.66 4.05
C ASN A 69 -22.98 7.15 3.59
N ILE A 70 -22.08 6.24 3.23
CA ILE A 70 -20.76 6.55 2.69
C ILE A 70 -20.77 6.13 1.22
N LEU A 71 -20.69 7.11 0.33
CA LEU A 71 -20.58 6.91 -1.11
C LEU A 71 -19.14 7.15 -1.54
N PHE A 72 -18.55 6.22 -2.29
CA PHE A 72 -17.14 6.29 -2.69
C PHE A 72 -16.88 5.74 -4.08
N LEU A 73 -15.81 6.21 -4.71
CA LEU A 73 -15.23 5.60 -5.91
C LEU A 73 -14.20 4.54 -5.47
N SER A 74 -14.26 3.36 -6.06
CA SER A 74 -13.32 2.27 -5.76
C SER A 74 -11.88 2.73 -6.03
N ASP A 75 -11.63 3.33 -7.19
CA ASP A 75 -10.29 3.80 -7.57
C ASP A 75 -9.76 4.87 -6.62
N PHE A 76 -10.63 5.75 -6.11
CA PHE A 76 -10.22 6.82 -5.19
C PHE A 76 -9.78 6.25 -3.84
N VAL A 77 -10.57 5.32 -3.29
CA VAL A 77 -10.28 4.62 -2.03
C VAL A 77 -9.00 3.78 -2.14
N ARG A 78 -8.64 3.31 -3.34
CA ARG A 78 -7.41 2.54 -3.59
C ARG A 78 -6.20 3.37 -3.99
N SER A 79 -6.37 4.53 -4.62
CA SER A 79 -5.24 5.35 -5.09
C SER A 79 -4.77 6.36 -4.06
N THR A 80 -5.67 6.81 -3.18
CA THR A 80 -5.42 7.98 -2.33
C THR A 80 -5.04 7.58 -0.90
N ARG A 81 -3.86 6.96 -0.75
CA ARG A 81 -3.39 6.44 0.56
C ARG A 81 -3.20 7.56 1.59
N GLU A 82 -2.43 8.59 1.26
CA GLU A 82 -2.03 9.60 2.25
C GLU A 82 -3.19 10.53 2.68
N ALA A 83 -4.10 10.88 1.76
CA ALA A 83 -5.19 11.79 2.10
C ALA A 83 -6.37 11.12 2.80
N LEU A 84 -6.67 9.84 2.48
CA LEU A 84 -7.78 9.10 3.11
C LEU A 84 -7.36 8.28 4.33
N TYR A 85 -6.11 7.83 4.36
CA TYR A 85 -5.59 6.95 5.40
C TYR A 85 -4.36 7.55 6.11
N PRO A 86 -4.44 8.80 6.63
CA PRO A 86 -3.30 9.42 7.29
C PRO A 86 -2.97 8.71 8.62
N GLY A 87 -1.67 8.56 8.88
CA GLY A 87 -1.14 8.09 10.16
C GLY A 87 -1.74 6.77 10.63
N GLN A 88 -2.58 6.85 11.67
CA GLN A 88 -3.15 5.68 12.36
C GLN A 88 -4.14 4.87 11.51
N LEU A 89 -4.68 5.48 10.45
CA LEU A 89 -5.62 4.84 9.53
C LEU A 89 -4.90 4.07 8.41
N GLY A 90 -3.57 4.15 8.32
CA GLY A 90 -2.76 3.47 7.30
C GLY A 90 -3.10 1.98 7.13
N PRO A 91 -3.26 1.18 8.20
CA PRO A 91 -3.64 -0.23 8.08
C PRO A 91 -5.03 -0.46 7.46
N LEU A 92 -5.96 0.49 7.56
CA LEU A 92 -7.27 0.36 6.92
C LEU A 92 -7.18 0.36 5.40
N TYR A 93 -6.14 0.97 4.82
CA TYR A 93 -5.92 0.94 3.37
C TYR A 93 -5.82 -0.50 2.86
N GLU A 94 -4.98 -1.32 3.52
CA GLU A 94 -4.78 -2.73 3.14
C GLU A 94 -6.06 -3.54 3.35
N VAL A 95 -6.76 -3.30 4.46
CA VAL A 95 -8.02 -4.02 4.77
C VAL A 95 -9.12 -3.68 3.77
N VAL A 96 -9.29 -2.39 3.44
CA VAL A 96 -10.32 -1.96 2.48
C VAL A 96 -9.95 -2.41 1.07
N GLY A 97 -8.68 -2.31 0.68
CA GLY A 97 -8.18 -2.79 -0.61
C GLY A 97 -8.39 -4.30 -0.79
N TRP A 98 -8.06 -5.08 0.24
CA TRP A 98 -8.28 -6.53 0.26
C TRP A 98 -9.78 -6.87 0.21
N LEU A 99 -10.62 -6.24 1.05
CA LEU A 99 -12.05 -6.53 1.12
C LEU A 99 -12.76 -6.26 -0.21
N LEU A 100 -12.43 -5.14 -0.86
CA LEU A 100 -13.04 -4.76 -2.13
C LEU A 100 -12.51 -5.59 -3.33
N GLY A 101 -11.50 -6.45 -3.15
CA GLY A 101 -10.96 -7.29 -4.22
C GLY A 101 -10.08 -6.51 -5.21
N PRO A 102 -9.86 -6.99 -6.45
CA PRO A 102 -9.13 -6.25 -7.47
C PRO A 102 -9.93 -5.03 -7.98
N GLY A 103 -9.22 -3.93 -8.29
CA GLY A 103 -9.85 -2.63 -8.61
C GLY A 103 -10.71 -2.61 -9.87
N GLU A 104 -10.44 -3.49 -10.83
CA GLU A 104 -11.11 -3.53 -12.14
C GLU A 104 -12.58 -3.99 -12.05
N GLU A 105 -12.96 -4.68 -10.98
CA GLU A 105 -14.27 -5.31 -10.86
C GLU A 105 -15.36 -4.37 -10.34
N THR A 106 -14.97 -3.33 -9.59
CA THR A 106 -15.88 -2.41 -8.90
C THR A 106 -15.53 -0.97 -9.21
N LYS A 107 -16.50 -0.17 -9.65
CA LYS A 107 -16.30 1.26 -9.98
C LYS A 107 -16.60 2.18 -8.81
N ALA A 108 -17.67 1.89 -8.08
CA ALA A 108 -18.13 2.71 -6.96
C ALA A 108 -18.79 1.82 -5.90
N GLY A 109 -18.90 2.34 -4.67
CA GLY A 109 -19.56 1.65 -3.58
C GLY A 109 -20.37 2.59 -2.70
N LEU A 110 -21.41 2.02 -2.08
CA LEU A 110 -22.25 2.67 -1.08
C LEU A 110 -22.31 1.78 0.16
N LEU A 111 -21.83 2.29 1.29
CA LEU A 111 -21.98 1.67 2.60
C LEU A 111 -23.05 2.43 3.39
N SER A 112 -24.15 1.77 3.72
CA SER A 112 -25.24 2.31 4.53
C SER A 112 -25.28 1.64 5.89
N VAL A 113 -25.35 2.45 6.95
CA VAL A 113 -25.40 1.99 8.34
C VAL A 113 -26.63 2.57 9.04
N HIS A 114 -27.34 1.73 9.77
CA HIS A 114 -28.43 2.14 10.64
C HIS A 114 -28.33 1.43 11.99
N VAL A 115 -28.28 2.22 13.06
CA VAL A 115 -28.11 1.73 14.44
C VAL A 115 -29.43 1.92 15.18
N GLY A 116 -30.32 0.93 15.08
CA GLY A 116 -31.62 0.94 15.75
C GLY A 116 -31.72 -0.14 16.83
N ARG A 117 -32.85 -0.84 16.87
CA ARG A 117 -33.02 -2.07 17.69
C ARG A 117 -32.05 -3.18 17.25
N GLN A 118 -31.66 -3.15 16.00
CA GLN A 118 -30.63 -3.97 15.38
C GLN A 118 -29.65 -3.05 14.64
N LEU A 119 -28.41 -3.48 14.52
CA LEU A 119 -27.44 -2.90 13.61
C LEU A 119 -27.72 -3.45 12.21
N PHE A 120 -28.03 -2.56 11.28
CA PHE A 120 -28.15 -2.86 9.86
C PHE A 120 -26.96 -2.28 9.12
N LEU A 121 -26.31 -3.13 8.32
CA LEU A 121 -25.24 -2.76 7.40
C LEU A 121 -25.67 -3.19 5.99
N GLU A 122 -25.52 -2.30 5.01
CA GLU A 122 -25.68 -2.62 3.60
C GLU A 122 -24.48 -2.08 2.83
N LEU A 123 -23.80 -2.97 2.11
CA LEU A 123 -22.76 -2.61 1.15
C LEU A 123 -23.31 -2.88 -0.25
N ARG A 124 -23.40 -1.83 -1.06
CA ARG A 124 -23.69 -1.93 -2.50
C ARG A 124 -22.45 -1.60 -3.28
N LEU A 125 -22.08 -2.44 -4.23
CA LEU A 125 -20.96 -2.20 -5.13
C LEU A 125 -21.47 -2.13 -6.55
N PHE A 126 -21.08 -1.08 -7.28
CA PHE A 126 -21.38 -0.94 -8.69
C PHE A 126 -20.28 -1.63 -9.51
N CYS A 127 -20.62 -2.75 -10.12
CA CYS A 127 -19.69 -3.61 -10.82
C CYS A 127 -19.33 -3.07 -12.21
N ALA A 128 -18.15 -3.46 -12.72
CA ALA A 128 -17.81 -3.27 -14.13
C ALA A 128 -18.75 -4.10 -15.03
N ARG A 129 -18.90 -3.69 -16.29
CA ARG A 129 -19.86 -4.32 -17.23
C ARG A 129 -19.56 -5.79 -17.50
N GLU A 130 -18.30 -6.18 -17.36
CA GLU A 130 -17.78 -7.51 -17.68
C GLU A 130 -17.94 -8.51 -16.53
N LYS A 131 -18.27 -8.04 -15.32
CA LYS A 131 -18.37 -8.88 -14.12
C LYS A 131 -19.83 -9.03 -13.70
N GLU A 132 -20.22 -10.26 -13.40
CA GLU A 132 -21.55 -10.53 -12.86
C GLU A 132 -21.63 -10.05 -11.40
N PRO A 133 -22.62 -9.21 -11.03
CA PRO A 133 -22.68 -8.65 -9.68
C PRO A 133 -22.84 -9.68 -8.57
N ARG A 134 -23.49 -10.81 -8.87
CA ARG A 134 -23.63 -11.89 -7.89
C ARG A 134 -22.28 -12.52 -7.55
N VAL A 135 -21.40 -12.70 -8.54
CA VAL A 135 -20.04 -13.23 -8.36
C VAL A 135 -19.22 -12.26 -7.52
N VAL A 136 -19.29 -10.95 -7.81
CA VAL A 136 -18.59 -9.94 -6.98
C VAL A 136 -19.10 -9.94 -5.54
N ALA A 137 -20.42 -10.09 -5.34
CA ALA A 137 -21.01 -10.16 -4.00
C ALA A 137 -20.57 -11.43 -3.24
N GLU A 138 -20.47 -12.56 -3.94
CA GLU A 138 -19.98 -13.84 -3.42
C GLU A 138 -18.51 -13.75 -3.03
N GLU A 139 -17.64 -13.19 -3.88
CA GLU A 139 -16.22 -13.02 -3.57
C GLU A 139 -16.00 -12.12 -2.34
N VAL A 140 -16.76 -11.02 -2.21
CA VAL A 140 -16.68 -10.16 -1.01
C VAL A 140 -17.18 -10.93 0.22
N TYR A 141 -18.21 -11.76 0.06
CA TYR A 141 -18.72 -12.62 1.13
C TYR A 141 -17.70 -13.68 1.57
N GLU A 142 -17.01 -14.33 0.63
CA GLU A 142 -15.92 -15.28 0.92
C GLU A 142 -14.74 -14.60 1.61
N ARG A 143 -14.35 -13.39 1.18
CA ARG A 143 -13.33 -12.60 1.87
C ARG A 143 -13.75 -12.31 3.32
N LEU A 144 -15.03 -12.02 3.59
CA LEU A 144 -15.51 -11.84 4.98
C LEU A 144 -15.35 -13.11 5.83
N ASP A 145 -15.41 -14.31 5.24
CA ASP A 145 -15.14 -15.57 5.95
C ASP A 145 -13.66 -15.74 6.32
N GLU A 146 -12.75 -15.26 5.46
CA GLU A 146 -11.30 -15.26 5.72
C GLU A 146 -10.86 -14.19 6.74
N ALA A 147 -11.67 -13.14 6.93
CA ALA A 147 -11.33 -11.99 7.75
C ALA A 147 -10.88 -12.33 9.19
N PRO A 148 -11.54 -13.23 9.94
CA PRO A 148 -11.11 -13.61 11.29
C PRO A 148 -9.73 -14.29 11.32
N ALA A 149 -9.41 -15.10 10.30
CA ALA A 149 -8.11 -15.77 10.22
C ALA A 149 -6.98 -14.77 9.95
N LYS A 150 -7.19 -13.85 9.01
CA LYS A 150 -6.24 -12.77 8.70
C LYS A 150 -6.05 -11.84 9.88
N LEU A 151 -7.14 -11.44 10.55
CA LEU A 151 -7.06 -10.62 11.76
C LEU A 151 -6.27 -11.35 12.85
N SER A 152 -6.53 -12.63 13.08
CA SER A 152 -5.79 -13.41 14.08
C SER A 152 -4.30 -13.45 13.78
N ALA A 153 -3.92 -13.74 12.53
CA ALA A 153 -2.52 -13.76 12.11
C ALA A 153 -1.83 -12.40 12.31
N HIS A 154 -2.53 -11.30 11.99
CA HIS A 154 -2.05 -9.94 12.25
C HIS A 154 -1.91 -9.67 13.76
N LEU A 155 -2.92 -9.99 14.57
CA LEU A 155 -2.87 -9.78 16.01
C LEU A 155 -1.75 -10.61 16.69
N PHE A 156 -1.43 -11.81 16.18
CA PHE A 156 -0.31 -12.61 16.68
C PHE A 156 1.06 -12.03 16.37
N SER A 157 1.20 -11.22 15.31
CA SER A 157 2.47 -10.54 15.02
C SER A 157 2.68 -9.30 15.90
N LEU A 158 1.64 -8.85 16.61
CA LEU A 158 1.68 -7.64 17.43
C LEU A 158 1.94 -7.95 18.91
N ALA A 159 2.72 -7.07 19.57
CA ALA A 159 2.84 -7.04 21.02
C ALA A 159 1.65 -6.30 21.64
N ILE A 160 0.49 -6.97 21.69
CA ILE A 160 -0.78 -6.38 22.16
C ILE A 160 -0.74 -6.10 23.66
N SER A 161 -1.20 -4.90 24.05
CA SER A 161 -1.33 -4.53 25.47
C SER A 161 -2.27 -5.48 26.25
N PRO A 162 -2.03 -5.71 27.56
CA PRO A 162 -2.91 -6.56 28.38
C PRO A 162 -4.36 -6.07 28.42
N TYR A 163 -4.59 -4.76 28.27
CA TYR A 163 -5.91 -4.14 28.30
C TYR A 163 -6.71 -4.42 27.02
N SER A 164 -6.06 -4.40 25.84
CA SER A 164 -6.74 -4.59 24.55
C SER A 164 -6.95 -6.07 24.20
N ARG A 165 -6.12 -6.97 24.73
CA ARG A 165 -6.17 -8.42 24.45
C ARG A 165 -7.58 -9.05 24.58
N PRO A 166 -8.37 -8.86 25.67
CA PRO A 166 -9.69 -9.48 25.77
C PRO A 166 -10.68 -8.94 24.73
N VAL A 167 -10.64 -7.64 24.41
CA VAL A 167 -11.54 -7.03 23.43
C VAL A 167 -11.20 -7.52 22.02
N LEU A 168 -9.91 -7.54 21.67
CA LEU A 168 -9.44 -8.01 20.36
C LEU A 168 -9.66 -9.52 20.16
N ALA A 169 -9.58 -10.32 21.21
CA ALA A 169 -9.93 -11.74 21.13
C ALA A 169 -11.40 -11.94 20.71
N THR A 170 -12.31 -11.11 21.23
CA THR A 170 -13.75 -11.17 20.85
C THR A 170 -14.05 -10.63 19.46
N LEU A 171 -13.16 -9.80 18.89
CA LEU A 171 -13.36 -9.23 17.54
C LEU A 171 -13.42 -10.34 16.47
N ASN A 172 -12.61 -11.39 16.61
CA ASN A 172 -12.65 -12.55 15.72
C ASN A 172 -14.04 -13.20 15.69
N ASP A 173 -14.64 -13.43 16.85
CA ASP A 173 -15.98 -14.02 16.95
C ASP A 173 -17.05 -13.07 16.41
N MET A 174 -16.87 -11.75 16.56
CA MET A 174 -17.76 -10.76 15.97
C MET A 174 -17.68 -10.74 14.45
N LEU A 175 -16.50 -10.92 13.86
CA LEU A 175 -16.33 -11.03 12.40
C LEU A 175 -16.95 -12.33 11.87
N ARG A 176 -16.83 -13.44 12.59
CA ARG A 176 -17.54 -14.68 12.24
C ARG A 176 -19.05 -14.49 12.27
N ALA A 177 -19.57 -13.82 13.31
CA ALA A 177 -20.99 -13.48 13.39
C ALA A 177 -21.41 -12.54 12.25
N LEU A 178 -20.59 -11.54 11.92
CA LEU A 178 -20.82 -10.64 10.79
C LEU A 178 -21.00 -11.44 9.50
N HIS A 179 -20.08 -12.36 9.18
CA HIS A 179 -20.17 -13.24 8.02
C HIS A 179 -21.46 -14.09 8.07
N GLN A 180 -21.71 -14.80 9.19
CA GLN A 180 -22.88 -15.68 9.36
C GLN A 180 -24.23 -14.97 9.15
N TYR A 181 -24.34 -13.72 9.60
CA TYR A 181 -25.55 -12.90 9.47
C TYR A 181 -25.56 -12.01 8.22
N THR A 182 -24.52 -12.10 7.37
CA THR A 182 -24.50 -11.44 6.08
C THR A 182 -25.25 -12.30 5.05
N ARG A 183 -26.01 -11.63 4.18
CA ARG A 183 -26.61 -12.20 2.99
C ARG A 183 -26.14 -11.38 1.81
N PHE A 184 -25.80 -12.06 0.73
CA PHE A 184 -25.37 -11.43 -0.51
C PHE A 184 -26.36 -11.78 -1.63
N ASP A 185 -26.59 -10.83 -2.53
CA ASP A 185 -27.36 -11.02 -3.75
C ASP A 185 -27.02 -9.91 -4.76
N ARG A 186 -27.64 -9.95 -5.94
CA ARG A 186 -27.69 -8.82 -6.87
C ARG A 186 -28.96 -7.99 -6.65
N ASP A 187 -28.90 -6.69 -6.87
CA ASP A 187 -30.05 -5.79 -6.64
C ASP A 187 -31.25 -6.14 -7.56
N GLN A 188 -30.98 -6.37 -8.85
CA GLN A 188 -31.99 -6.73 -9.85
C GLN A 188 -31.41 -7.74 -10.87
N PRO A 189 -32.24 -8.56 -11.54
CA PRO A 189 -31.77 -9.53 -12.53
C PRO A 189 -30.95 -8.96 -13.69
N GLN A 190 -31.16 -7.67 -14.04
CA GLN A 190 -30.39 -6.92 -15.04
C GLN A 190 -29.59 -5.75 -14.44
N GLY A 191 -29.50 -5.70 -13.11
CA GLY A 191 -28.76 -4.66 -12.40
C GLY A 191 -27.26 -4.89 -12.46
N GLN A 192 -26.46 -3.83 -12.30
CA GLN A 192 -24.99 -3.88 -12.21
C GLN A 192 -24.50 -3.76 -10.76
N GLN A 193 -25.34 -4.13 -9.79
CA GLN A 193 -25.07 -3.88 -8.39
C GLN A 193 -25.05 -5.16 -7.58
N ALA A 194 -23.91 -5.39 -6.94
CA ALA A 194 -23.70 -6.39 -5.91
C ALA A 194 -24.19 -5.82 -4.58
N VAL A 195 -24.97 -6.57 -3.82
CA VAL A 195 -25.56 -6.12 -2.56
C VAL A 195 -25.25 -7.12 -1.46
N LEU A 196 -24.63 -6.65 -0.38
CA LEU A 196 -24.44 -7.40 0.85
C LEU A 196 -25.20 -6.71 1.98
N ARG A 197 -25.98 -7.48 2.74
CA ARG A 197 -26.78 -6.99 3.88
C ARG A 197 -26.49 -7.81 5.11
N CYS A 198 -26.28 -7.14 6.25
CA CYS A 198 -26.07 -7.79 7.53
C CYS A 198 -27.00 -7.20 8.60
N TYR A 199 -27.53 -8.08 9.44
CA TYR A 199 -28.36 -7.73 10.59
C TYR A 199 -27.74 -8.30 11.86
N LEU A 200 -27.29 -7.41 12.74
CA LEU A 200 -26.65 -7.77 14.01
C LEU A 200 -27.43 -7.20 15.20
N PRO A 201 -27.27 -7.76 16.41
CA PRO A 201 -27.80 -7.14 17.62
C PRO A 201 -27.28 -5.71 17.82
N ALA A 202 -28.07 -4.80 18.39
CA ALA A 202 -27.69 -3.38 18.55
C ALA A 202 -26.36 -3.16 19.31
N ARG A 203 -26.01 -4.07 20.24
CA ARG A 203 -24.75 -4.01 21.00
C ARG A 203 -23.52 -4.24 20.11
N ALA A 204 -23.66 -4.95 18.99
CA ALA A 204 -22.56 -5.25 18.08
C ALA A 204 -21.95 -3.98 17.48
N ALA A 205 -22.75 -2.93 17.24
CA ALA A 205 -22.26 -1.67 16.68
C ALA A 205 -21.15 -1.04 17.54
N ARG A 206 -21.39 -0.96 18.85
CA ARG A 206 -20.45 -0.36 19.79
C ARG A 206 -19.20 -1.20 19.96
N HIS A 207 -19.38 -2.53 20.04
CA HIS A 207 -18.25 -3.43 20.18
C HIS A 207 -17.36 -3.46 18.93
N LEU A 208 -17.94 -3.52 17.73
CA LEU A 208 -17.19 -3.44 16.48
C LEU A 208 -16.46 -2.10 16.37
N ALA A 209 -17.10 -0.99 16.72
CA ALA A 209 -16.46 0.32 16.69
C ALA A 209 -15.25 0.40 17.64
N VAL A 210 -15.43 0.00 18.91
CA VAL A 210 -14.35 0.05 19.92
C VAL A 210 -13.24 -0.95 19.61
N ALA A 211 -13.58 -2.17 19.18
CA ALA A 211 -12.59 -3.19 18.86
C ALA A 211 -11.76 -2.81 17.63
N THR A 212 -12.38 -2.23 16.60
CA THR A 212 -11.66 -1.69 15.43
C THR A 212 -10.75 -0.54 15.82
N ASP A 213 -11.22 0.39 16.65
CA ASP A 213 -10.38 1.51 17.14
C ASP A 213 -9.17 1.00 17.94
N LEU A 214 -9.39 0.06 18.86
CA LEU A 214 -8.31 -0.59 19.60
C LEU A 214 -7.35 -1.36 18.68
N ALA A 215 -7.85 -2.05 17.66
CA ALA A 215 -6.99 -2.77 16.71
C ALA A 215 -6.06 -1.82 15.95
N LEU A 216 -6.57 -0.65 15.55
CA LEU A 216 -5.78 0.39 14.90
C LEU A 216 -4.75 1.01 15.86
N LEU A 217 -5.15 1.25 17.12
CA LEU A 217 -4.26 1.77 18.16
C LEU A 217 -3.12 0.80 18.48
N GLU A 218 -3.40 -0.51 18.61
CA GLU A 218 -2.39 -1.52 18.91
C GLU A 218 -1.44 -1.75 17.73
N THR A 219 -1.96 -1.66 16.48
CA THR A 219 -1.12 -1.71 15.27
C THR A 219 -0.11 -0.55 15.24
N ARG A 220 -0.43 0.57 15.91
CA ARG A 220 0.50 1.70 16.12
C ARG A 220 1.38 1.51 17.36
N GLY A 221 0.86 0.91 18.43
CA GLY A 221 1.56 0.68 19.69
C GLY A 221 2.78 -0.23 19.53
N THR A 222 2.78 -1.06 18.50
CA THR A 222 3.95 -1.79 18.00
C THR A 222 4.86 -0.94 17.11
N SER A 223 5.28 0.22 17.60
CA SER A 223 6.53 0.83 17.16
C SER A 223 7.61 0.46 18.18
N ALA A 224 8.11 -0.79 18.10
CA ALA A 224 9.48 -1.19 18.46
C ALA A 224 9.76 -2.68 18.14
N VAL A 225 9.66 -3.07 16.87
CA VAL A 225 10.91 -3.50 16.22
C VAL A 225 11.29 -2.30 15.39
N SER A 226 12.33 -1.61 15.83
CA SER A 226 12.86 -0.42 15.20
C SER A 226 13.27 -0.71 13.76
N THR A 227 12.42 -0.35 12.80
CA THR A 227 12.94 0.32 11.61
C THR A 227 13.39 1.70 12.09
N PRO A 228 14.68 2.06 11.99
CA PRO A 228 15.14 3.35 12.48
C PRO A 228 14.40 4.45 11.73
N ALA A 229 13.79 5.35 12.49
CA ALA A 229 13.35 6.65 12.00
C ALA A 229 14.50 7.30 11.22
N ALA A 230 14.17 7.94 10.09
CA ALA A 230 15.07 8.66 9.20
C ALA A 230 16.24 9.32 9.95
N ALA A 231 17.34 8.59 10.04
CA ALA A 231 18.64 9.17 10.25
C ALA A 231 18.95 9.98 9.00
N LYS A 232 19.63 11.12 9.19
CA LYS A 232 20.21 12.01 8.17
C LYS A 232 20.47 11.32 6.84
N PRO A 233 20.29 11.98 5.67
CA PRO A 233 20.45 11.34 4.36
C PRO A 233 21.75 10.53 4.32
N GLN A 234 21.58 9.22 4.50
CA GLN A 234 22.68 8.27 4.48
C GLN A 234 22.97 8.05 3.01
N THR A 235 24.18 8.42 2.59
CA THR A 235 24.67 8.15 1.23
C THR A 235 24.55 6.65 0.95
N VAL A 236 24.42 6.24 -0.32
CA VAL A 236 24.30 4.80 -0.65
C VAL A 236 25.42 3.93 -0.05
N TRP A 237 26.61 4.50 0.14
CA TRP A 237 27.72 3.85 0.84
C TRP A 237 27.46 3.55 2.32
N GLU A 238 26.63 4.34 3.01
CA GLU A 238 26.22 4.08 4.38
C GLU A 238 25.12 3.03 4.45
N ARG A 239 24.20 3.00 3.47
CA ARG A 239 23.17 1.96 3.38
C ARG A 239 23.75 0.58 3.05
N LEU A 240 24.77 0.54 2.19
CA LEU A 240 25.52 -0.69 1.88
C LEU A 240 26.22 -1.32 3.11
N LYS A 241 26.50 -0.53 4.15
CA LYS A 241 27.10 -1.00 5.40
C LYS A 241 26.08 -1.52 6.42
N GLN A 242 24.78 -1.34 6.18
CA GLN A 242 23.76 -1.84 7.10
C GLN A 242 23.68 -3.37 7.05
N PRO A 243 23.51 -4.05 8.20
CA PRO A 243 23.34 -5.49 8.24
C PRO A 243 21.98 -5.87 7.65
N THR A 244 21.97 -6.90 6.82
CA THR A 244 20.78 -7.45 6.16
C THR A 244 20.92 -8.98 6.10
N THR A 245 19.79 -9.65 5.91
CA THR A 245 19.71 -11.11 5.82
C THR A 245 19.04 -11.48 4.50
N LEU A 246 19.70 -12.30 3.68
CA LEU A 246 19.18 -12.79 2.42
C LEU A 246 19.39 -14.31 2.34
N VAL A 247 18.29 -15.05 2.32
CA VAL A 247 18.29 -16.53 2.35
C VAL A 247 17.36 -17.07 1.27
N PHE A 248 17.92 -17.82 0.32
CA PHE A 248 17.17 -18.59 -0.68
C PHE A 248 17.97 -19.83 -1.12
N GLU A 249 17.29 -20.96 -1.26
CA GLU A 249 17.93 -22.22 -1.69
C GLU A 249 18.29 -22.20 -3.19
N ARG A 250 17.44 -21.58 -4.02
CA ARG A 250 17.65 -21.43 -5.46
C ARG A 250 16.80 -20.31 -6.04
N ASP A 251 17.42 -19.23 -6.50
CA ASP A 251 16.76 -18.09 -7.15
C ASP A 251 17.64 -17.49 -8.27
N ASN A 252 17.12 -16.53 -9.03
CA ASN A 252 17.83 -15.85 -10.12
C ASN A 252 18.35 -14.46 -9.72
N LEU A 253 19.26 -13.92 -10.55
CA LEU A 253 19.92 -12.63 -10.31
C LEU A 253 18.90 -11.48 -10.15
N ILE A 254 17.86 -11.44 -10.98
CA ILE A 254 16.84 -10.37 -10.97
C ILE A 254 16.10 -10.34 -9.63
N ASN A 255 15.63 -11.49 -9.17
CA ASN A 255 14.86 -11.62 -7.93
C ASN A 255 15.71 -11.35 -6.69
N ALA A 256 16.98 -11.82 -6.68
CA ALA A 256 17.91 -11.56 -5.59
C ALA A 256 18.23 -10.07 -5.45
N ILE A 257 18.41 -9.37 -6.57
CA ILE A 257 18.65 -7.92 -6.60
C ILE A 257 17.40 -7.16 -6.19
N GLN A 258 16.22 -7.55 -6.68
CA GLN A 258 14.96 -6.90 -6.31
C GLN A 258 14.70 -7.00 -4.80
N SER A 259 14.88 -8.19 -4.23
CA SER A 259 14.71 -8.41 -2.79
C SER A 259 15.66 -7.54 -1.97
N LEU A 260 16.93 -7.46 -2.37
CA LEU A 260 17.91 -6.61 -1.69
C LEU A 260 17.65 -5.11 -1.90
N SER A 261 17.18 -4.71 -3.09
CA SER A 261 16.77 -3.33 -3.40
C SER A 261 15.62 -2.90 -2.50
N ASP A 262 14.63 -3.76 -2.30
CA ASP A 262 13.46 -3.52 -1.47
C ASP A 262 13.84 -3.44 0.02
N ASP A 263 14.74 -4.32 0.49
CA ASP A 263 15.24 -4.32 1.86
C ASP A 263 16.08 -3.08 2.20
N MET A 264 16.90 -2.61 1.24
CA MET A 264 17.77 -1.44 1.43
C MET A 264 17.09 -0.10 1.11
N GLY A 265 15.95 -0.13 0.40
CA GLY A 265 15.31 1.05 -0.17
C GLY A 265 16.21 1.83 -1.13
N VAL A 266 17.11 1.16 -1.84
CA VAL A 266 18.04 1.74 -2.84
C VAL A 266 17.74 1.12 -4.19
N THR A 267 17.54 1.94 -5.22
CA THR A 267 17.31 1.44 -6.57
C THR A 267 18.57 0.73 -7.10
N ILE A 268 18.43 -0.55 -7.47
CA ILE A 268 19.47 -1.32 -8.14
C ILE A 268 19.00 -1.69 -9.55
N GLU A 269 19.75 -1.28 -10.57
CA GLU A 269 19.43 -1.51 -11.97
C GLU A 269 20.47 -2.43 -12.64
N ILE A 270 19.97 -3.42 -13.39
CA ILE A 270 20.82 -4.35 -14.15
C ILE A 270 20.96 -3.84 -15.58
N LEU A 271 22.19 -3.51 -15.98
CA LEU A 271 22.47 -3.04 -17.34
C LEU A 271 22.49 -4.22 -18.32
N GLY A 272 21.31 -4.57 -18.82
CA GLY A 272 21.11 -5.75 -19.67
C GLY A 272 22.01 -5.83 -20.91
N ASN A 273 22.22 -4.70 -21.58
CA ASN A 273 23.06 -4.63 -22.77
C ASN A 273 24.53 -4.99 -22.45
N ASP A 274 25.02 -4.63 -21.27
CA ASP A 274 26.40 -4.93 -20.85
C ASP A 274 26.56 -6.43 -20.58
N LEU A 275 25.55 -7.05 -19.98
CA LEU A 275 25.53 -8.49 -19.70
C LEU A 275 25.46 -9.31 -21.00
N GLU A 276 24.67 -8.88 -21.99
CA GLU A 276 24.56 -9.53 -23.30
C GLU A 276 25.86 -9.50 -24.09
N LEU A 277 26.58 -8.36 -24.07
CA LEU A 277 27.85 -8.19 -24.78
C LEU A 277 28.95 -9.14 -24.27
N ASP A 278 28.91 -9.52 -22.99
CA ASP A 278 29.85 -10.48 -22.40
C ASP A 278 29.26 -11.90 -22.27
N GLY A 279 28.08 -12.15 -22.86
CA GLY A 279 27.44 -13.47 -22.93
C GLY A 279 26.87 -13.97 -21.60
N ILE A 280 26.51 -13.07 -20.69
CA ILE A 280 25.98 -13.40 -19.35
C ILE A 280 24.45 -13.39 -19.38
N THR A 281 23.83 -14.47 -18.92
CA THR A 281 22.37 -14.62 -18.89
C THR A 281 21.80 -14.19 -17.54
N LYS A 282 20.74 -13.37 -17.54
CA LYS A 282 20.10 -12.84 -16.32
C LYS A 282 19.36 -13.91 -15.48
N ASN A 283 19.08 -15.07 -16.07
CA ASN A 283 18.26 -16.13 -15.48
C ASN A 283 19.08 -17.27 -14.88
N GLN A 284 20.38 -17.05 -14.60
CA GLN A 284 21.17 -18.08 -13.92
C GLN A 284 20.69 -18.24 -12.49
N SER A 285 20.39 -19.49 -12.11
CA SER A 285 19.91 -19.83 -10.78
C SER A 285 21.07 -20.19 -9.84
N PHE A 286 21.12 -19.57 -8.66
CA PHE A 286 22.09 -19.85 -7.60
C PHE A 286 21.39 -19.82 -6.23
N GLY A 287 22.07 -20.27 -5.17
CA GLY A 287 21.54 -20.25 -3.80
C GLY A 287 22.44 -19.44 -2.88
N ILE A 288 21.87 -18.76 -1.89
CA ILE A 288 22.56 -17.94 -0.90
C ILE A 288 21.90 -18.16 0.47
N ASP A 289 22.70 -18.37 1.51
CA ASP A 289 22.26 -18.31 2.91
C ASP A 289 23.21 -17.39 3.67
N ILE A 290 22.86 -16.10 3.72
CA ILE A 290 23.64 -15.07 4.40
C ILE A 290 22.73 -14.34 5.38
N ARG A 291 23.16 -14.26 6.63
CA ARG A 291 22.40 -13.65 7.72
C ARG A 291 23.25 -12.62 8.44
N ASP A 292 22.63 -11.49 8.77
CA ASP A 292 23.21 -10.40 9.57
C ASP A 292 24.55 -9.87 9.03
N GLN A 293 24.71 -9.83 7.71
CA GLN A 293 25.92 -9.31 7.06
C GLN A 293 25.66 -7.97 6.38
N PRO A 294 26.70 -7.13 6.19
CA PRO A 294 26.57 -5.89 5.44
C PRO A 294 26.02 -6.16 4.03
N ALA A 295 25.07 -5.33 3.59
CA ALA A 295 24.48 -5.46 2.26
C ALA A 295 25.51 -5.42 1.11
N GLU A 296 26.65 -4.74 1.31
CA GLU A 296 27.83 -4.77 0.43
C GLU A 296 28.39 -6.19 0.23
N SER A 297 28.46 -6.97 1.31
CA SER A 297 28.93 -8.35 1.26
C SER A 297 27.93 -9.24 0.52
N ILE A 298 26.63 -9.03 0.78
CA ILE A 298 25.54 -9.75 0.11
C ILE A 298 25.54 -9.46 -1.40
N LEU A 299 25.66 -8.18 -1.80
CA LEU A 299 25.80 -7.77 -3.20
C LEU A 299 27.00 -8.43 -3.89
N THR A 300 28.14 -8.49 -3.20
CA THR A 300 29.34 -9.17 -3.70
C THR A 300 29.08 -10.67 -3.90
N GLN A 301 28.38 -11.32 -2.97
CA GLN A 301 28.05 -12.74 -3.07
C GLN A 301 27.00 -13.04 -4.15
N ILE A 302 26.02 -12.15 -4.36
CA ILE A 302 25.07 -12.21 -5.48
C ILE A 302 25.82 -12.16 -6.81
N VAL A 303 26.76 -11.23 -6.94
CA VAL A 303 27.59 -11.04 -8.14
C VAL A 303 28.51 -12.26 -8.39
N LEU A 304 29.12 -12.83 -7.34
CA LEU A 304 29.91 -14.06 -7.43
C LEU A 304 29.05 -15.27 -7.82
N GLY A 305 27.86 -15.40 -7.22
CA GLY A 305 26.94 -16.51 -7.45
C GLY A 305 26.31 -16.51 -8.85
N ALA A 306 26.10 -15.32 -9.42
CA ALA A 306 25.57 -15.14 -10.77
C ALA A 306 26.65 -15.09 -11.86
N ASN A 307 27.94 -15.15 -11.51
CA ASN A 307 29.01 -15.15 -12.48
C ASN A 307 29.06 -16.49 -13.24
N PRO A 308 29.21 -16.51 -14.58
CA PRO A 308 29.25 -17.75 -15.35
C PRO A 308 30.38 -18.72 -14.90
N THR A 309 31.49 -18.15 -14.42
CA THR A 309 32.61 -18.92 -13.87
C THR A 309 32.54 -18.88 -12.35
N LYS A 310 32.61 -20.04 -11.69
CA LYS A 310 32.66 -20.08 -10.23
C LYS A 310 33.98 -19.53 -9.74
N VAL A 311 33.88 -18.40 -9.05
CA VAL A 311 35.00 -17.66 -8.48
C VAL A 311 34.65 -17.39 -7.03
N SER A 312 35.62 -17.54 -6.13
CA SER A 312 35.43 -17.27 -4.70
C SER A 312 36.10 -15.97 -4.25
N ASP A 313 37.03 -15.43 -5.05
CA ASP A 313 37.70 -14.16 -4.78
C ASP A 313 37.14 -13.04 -5.68
N PRO A 314 36.55 -11.97 -5.11
CA PRO A 314 36.09 -10.79 -5.85
C PRO A 314 37.15 -10.09 -6.72
N ARG A 315 38.44 -10.31 -6.46
CA ARG A 315 39.55 -9.68 -7.20
C ARG A 315 40.00 -10.48 -8.43
N ASP A 316 39.53 -11.71 -8.56
CA ASP A 316 39.92 -12.60 -9.65
C ASP A 316 39.48 -12.02 -11.01
N PRO A 317 40.37 -11.96 -12.02
CA PRO A 317 40.02 -11.55 -13.38
C PRO A 317 38.92 -12.40 -14.03
N ALA A 318 38.67 -13.63 -13.56
CA ALA A 318 37.57 -14.47 -14.00
C ALA A 318 36.19 -13.98 -13.54
N LEU A 319 36.12 -13.04 -12.58
CA LEU A 319 34.88 -12.37 -12.19
C LEU A 319 34.55 -11.25 -13.18
N LYS A 320 33.56 -11.52 -14.05
CA LYS A 320 33.12 -10.59 -15.08
C LYS A 320 32.07 -9.61 -14.59
N LEU A 321 31.14 -10.06 -13.73
CA LEU A 321 30.11 -9.20 -13.15
C LEU A 321 30.68 -8.37 -12.00
N ILE A 322 30.30 -7.09 -11.94
CA ILE A 322 30.59 -6.17 -10.83
C ILE A 322 29.40 -5.24 -10.61
N TYR A 323 29.39 -4.54 -9.49
CA TYR A 323 28.45 -3.43 -9.28
C TYR A 323 29.21 -2.09 -9.17
N VAL A 324 28.52 -1.00 -9.52
CA VAL A 324 29.05 0.36 -9.51
C VAL A 324 28.01 1.27 -8.84
N VAL A 325 28.46 2.18 -7.98
CA VAL A 325 27.60 3.20 -7.35
C VAL A 325 27.65 4.48 -8.18
N LYS A 326 26.49 5.02 -8.56
CA LYS A 326 26.35 6.28 -9.30
C LYS A 326 25.59 7.30 -8.45
N GLU A 327 26.30 8.37 -8.08
CA GLU A 327 25.69 9.56 -7.45
C GLU A 327 25.09 10.44 -8.55
N LYS A 328 23.78 10.73 -8.48
CA LYS A 328 23.14 11.62 -9.45
C LYS A 328 23.34 13.07 -9.01
N HIS A 329 24.21 13.82 -9.67
CA HIS A 329 24.38 15.26 -9.44
C HIS A 329 23.16 16.06 -9.94
N GLN A 330 22.06 16.05 -9.17
CA GLN A 330 20.92 17.01 -9.21
C GLN A 330 19.75 16.53 -8.31
N GLY A 331 20.04 16.16 -7.06
CA GLY A 331 18.98 15.93 -6.05
C GLY A 331 18.02 14.77 -6.33
N GLY A 332 18.43 13.78 -7.13
CA GLY A 332 17.73 12.50 -7.26
C GLY A 332 18.41 11.43 -6.40
N ASP A 333 17.66 10.37 -6.06
CA ASP A 333 18.18 9.25 -5.28
C ASP A 333 19.37 8.57 -5.96
N ASP A 334 20.37 8.21 -5.16
CA ASP A 334 21.57 7.46 -5.57
C ASP A 334 21.19 6.08 -6.16
N LEU A 335 21.91 5.63 -7.18
CA LEU A 335 21.60 4.43 -7.97
C LEU A 335 22.77 3.44 -7.99
N ILE A 336 22.49 2.14 -7.87
CA ILE A 336 23.49 1.07 -8.04
C ILE A 336 23.27 0.39 -9.40
N TRP A 337 24.33 0.27 -10.18
CA TRP A 337 24.33 -0.47 -11.45
C TRP A 337 25.05 -1.79 -11.34
N ILE A 338 24.44 -2.84 -11.87
CA ILE A 338 25.08 -4.15 -12.05
C ILE A 338 25.47 -4.28 -13.52
N THR A 339 26.78 -4.42 -13.75
CA THR A 339 27.42 -4.34 -15.06
C THR A 339 28.62 -5.29 -15.12
N THR A 340 29.38 -5.25 -16.21
CA THR A 340 30.58 -6.05 -16.38
C THR A 340 31.85 -5.22 -16.24
N ARG A 341 32.94 -5.86 -15.80
CA ARG A 341 34.26 -5.25 -15.59
C ARG A 341 34.76 -4.55 -16.87
N ALA A 342 34.53 -5.15 -18.04
CA ALA A 342 34.95 -4.60 -19.33
C ALA A 342 34.19 -3.32 -19.70
N GLN A 343 32.88 -3.25 -19.44
CA GLN A 343 32.08 -2.07 -19.77
C GLN A 343 32.28 -0.94 -18.75
N ALA A 344 32.44 -1.26 -17.47
CA ALA A 344 32.79 -0.27 -16.44
C ALA A 344 34.14 0.41 -16.74
N ALA A 345 35.16 -0.35 -17.14
CA ALA A 345 36.46 0.20 -17.53
C ALA A 345 36.36 1.09 -18.79
N ARG A 346 35.56 0.72 -19.78
CA ARG A 346 35.31 1.55 -20.98
C ARG A 346 34.60 2.86 -20.66
N ARG A 347 33.72 2.87 -19.66
CA ARG A 347 32.97 4.06 -19.23
C ARG A 347 33.72 4.94 -18.22
N GLY A 348 34.85 4.46 -17.68
CA GLY A 348 35.58 5.16 -16.61
C GLY A 348 34.79 5.20 -15.30
N ASP A 349 34.02 4.15 -15.03
CA ASP A 349 33.18 4.04 -13.84
C ASP A 349 34.04 3.78 -12.57
N THR A 350 33.70 4.41 -11.44
CA THR A 350 34.39 4.18 -10.17
C THR A 350 34.04 2.80 -9.61
N VAL A 351 34.95 1.84 -9.76
CA VAL A 351 34.76 0.47 -9.28
C VAL A 351 35.01 0.39 -7.77
N PRO A 352 34.14 -0.28 -6.99
CA PRO A 352 34.35 -0.50 -5.55
C PRO A 352 35.69 -1.19 -5.23
N PRO A 353 36.31 -0.87 -4.08
CA PRO A 353 37.66 -1.34 -3.72
C PRO A 353 37.78 -2.87 -3.58
N GLN A 354 36.67 -3.61 -3.35
CA GLN A 354 36.74 -5.07 -3.32
C GLN A 354 37.01 -5.71 -4.69
N PHE A 355 36.75 -5.02 -5.81
CA PHE A 355 36.97 -5.55 -7.16
C PHE A 355 38.25 -5.00 -7.82
N GLN A 356 38.92 -4.03 -7.20
CA GLN A 356 40.18 -3.46 -7.67
C GLN A 356 41.32 -4.47 -7.48
N GLN A 357 42.14 -4.64 -8.53
CA GLN A 357 43.34 -5.50 -8.47
C GLN A 357 44.51 -4.71 -7.87
N GLU A 358 45.44 -5.39 -7.19
CA GLU A 358 46.70 -4.78 -6.75
C GLU A 358 47.51 -4.30 -7.97
N GLY A 359 47.37 -3.02 -8.34
CA GLY A 359 48.11 -2.43 -9.45
C GLY A 359 47.52 -1.17 -10.09
N GLU A 360 46.23 -0.89 -9.94
CA GLU A 360 45.63 0.35 -10.46
C GLU A 360 45.60 1.43 -9.36
N LYS A 361 46.58 2.33 -9.43
CA LYS A 361 46.60 3.62 -8.73
C LYS A 361 46.14 4.74 -9.64
#